data_AF-A0AA36D1J0-F1
#
_entry.id   AF-A0AA36D1J0-F1
#
_cell.length_a   1.000
_cell.length_b   1.000
_cell.length_c   1.000
_cell.angle_alpha   90.00
_cell.angle_beta   90.00
_cell.angle_gamma   90.00
#
_symmetry.space_group_name_H-M   'P 1'
#
loop_
_entity.id
_entity.type
_entity.pdbx_description
1 polymer ?
#
loop_
_entity_poly.entity_id
_entity_poly.type
_entity_poly.pdbx_seq_one_letter_code
_entity_poly.pdbx_strand_id
1 'polypeptide(L)'
;MLWKNGRYAVAFATTAALKTGKEPDSASTEPAKPQDVLNSLTESAVRRYMIQKGIPGLTIGLTYNGKLIYSAGFGYSDVETGGKCNGQTVMRIASISKPITATVTALLLRDGKVELDKSIHVSFSAIQQKPDLELHI
;
A
#
# COMPACT_ATOMS: atom_id res chain seq x y z
N MET A 1 5.24 26.65 27.34
CA MET A 1 6.30 25.88 26.66
C MET A 1 5.80 25.60 25.24
N LEU A 2 5.78 26.62 24.39
CA LEU A 2 6.72 26.87 23.28
C LEU A 2 6.71 25.80 22.19
N TRP A 3 5.98 26.07 21.10
CA TRP A 3 6.48 25.80 19.76
C TRP A 3 6.08 26.95 18.82
N LYS A 4 7.08 27.69 18.36
CA LYS A 4 7.00 28.81 17.41
C LYS A 4 7.82 28.45 16.16
N ASN A 5 7.29 28.86 15.00
CA ASN A 5 7.95 29.27 13.76
C ASN A 5 8.17 28.25 12.62
N GLY A 6 7.55 28.60 11.48
CA GLY A 6 7.82 28.11 10.13
C GLY A 6 6.91 28.80 9.11
N ARG A 7 6.92 30.15 9.10
CA ARG A 7 6.09 30.98 8.22
C ARG A 7 6.76 31.05 6.85
N TYR A 8 6.14 30.51 5.81
CA TYR A 8 6.53 30.78 4.42
C TYR A 8 6.00 32.15 4.01
N ALA A 9 6.86 32.96 3.40
CA ALA A 9 6.58 34.33 2.97
C ALA A 9 5.78 34.34 1.65
N VAL A 10 4.81 35.25 1.56
CA VAL A 10 4.14 35.61 0.30
C VAL A 10 4.92 36.79 -0.29
N ALA A 11 5.43 36.63 -1.51
CA ALA A 11 6.02 37.73 -2.27
C ALA A 11 5.13 38.02 -3.49
N PHE A 12 4.63 39.26 -3.56
CA PHE A 12 4.02 39.86 -4.75
C PHE A 12 5.12 40.50 -5.58
N ALA A 13 5.09 40.30 -6.90
CA ALA A 13 5.82 41.13 -7.85
C ALA A 13 4.87 41.54 -8.98
N THR A 14 4.69 42.85 -9.12
CA THR A 14 3.90 43.49 -10.17
C THR A 14 4.84 44.33 -11.02
N THR A 15 4.87 44.15 -12.34
CA THR A 15 5.23 45.23 -13.30
C THR A 15 4.56 44.93 -14.66
N ALA A 16 4.22 46.00 -15.38
CA ALA A 16 3.15 46.09 -16.38
C ALA A 16 3.59 46.06 -17.86
N ALA A 17 2.60 45.69 -18.70
CA ALA A 17 2.27 46.14 -20.08
C ALA A 17 3.22 45.84 -21.28
N LEU A 18 2.71 45.19 -22.34
CA LEU A 18 2.11 45.80 -23.55
C LEU A 18 1.57 44.71 -24.52
N LYS A 19 0.69 45.11 -25.44
CA LYS A 19 -0.21 44.27 -26.27
C LYS A 19 0.45 43.81 -27.59
N THR A 20 -0.16 42.77 -28.18
CA THR A 20 -0.15 42.28 -29.58
C THR A 20 0.95 41.31 -30.06
N GLY A 21 0.50 40.09 -30.41
CA GLY A 21 1.22 39.10 -31.22
C GLY A 21 0.54 37.73 -31.10
N LYS A 22 0.00 37.19 -32.20
CA LYS A 22 -0.61 35.85 -32.28
C LYS A 22 0.44 34.86 -32.81
N GLU A 23 0.44 33.64 -32.25
CA GLU A 23 1.19 32.39 -32.55
C GLU A 23 2.59 32.16 -31.94
N PRO A 24 2.99 30.90 -31.62
CA PRO A 24 2.33 29.61 -31.89
C PRO A 24 1.91 28.82 -30.62
N ASP A 25 1.07 27.80 -30.81
CA ASP A 25 0.64 26.84 -29.78
C ASP A 25 1.84 26.18 -29.07
N SER A 26 2.21 26.70 -27.91
CA SER A 26 3.12 26.05 -26.97
C SER A 26 2.30 25.44 -25.86
N ALA A 27 2.30 24.10 -25.79
CA ALA A 27 1.73 23.32 -24.70
C ALA A 27 2.07 23.93 -23.34
N SER A 28 1.06 24.47 -22.68
CA SER A 28 1.16 24.99 -21.32
C SER A 28 1.26 23.82 -20.35
N THR A 29 2.48 23.40 -20.03
CA THR A 29 2.73 22.60 -18.83
C THR A 29 2.57 23.55 -17.64
N GLU A 30 1.36 23.61 -17.07
CA GLU A 30 1.18 24.17 -15.74
C GLU A 30 2.16 23.48 -14.77
N PRO A 31 2.83 24.21 -13.86
CA PRO A 31 3.72 23.59 -12.90
C PRO A 31 2.91 22.60 -12.05
N ALA A 32 3.27 21.32 -12.18
CA ALA A 32 2.61 20.23 -11.47
C ALA A 32 2.58 20.51 -9.96
N LYS A 33 1.47 20.18 -9.28
CA LYS A 33 1.36 20.42 -7.83
C LYS A 33 2.49 19.65 -7.12
N PRO A 34 3.03 20.13 -5.99
CA PRO A 34 4.10 19.43 -5.27
C PRO A 34 3.79 17.95 -4.97
N GLN A 35 2.51 17.63 -4.77
CA GLN A 35 2.03 16.26 -4.58
C GLN A 35 2.18 15.42 -5.86
N ASP A 36 1.93 15.98 -7.04
CA ASP A 36 2.05 15.28 -8.32
C ASP A 36 3.53 15.01 -8.66
N VAL A 37 4.42 15.93 -8.30
CA VAL A 37 5.87 15.72 -8.42
C VAL A 37 6.35 14.62 -7.46
N LEU A 38 5.91 14.63 -6.21
CA LEU A 38 6.24 13.57 -5.24
C LEU A 38 5.68 12.21 -5.68
N ASN A 39 4.46 12.20 -6.21
CA ASN A 39 3.82 11.00 -6.75
C ASN A 39 4.64 10.45 -7.93
N SER A 40 5.04 11.29 -8.89
CA SER A 40 5.82 10.85 -10.06
C SER A 40 7.21 10.31 -9.70
N LEU A 41 7.90 10.93 -8.73
CA LEU A 41 9.16 10.39 -8.19
C LEU A 41 8.94 9.01 -7.55
N THR A 42 7.85 8.84 -6.80
CA THR A 42 7.46 7.56 -6.19
C THR A 42 7.16 6.50 -7.26
N GLU A 43 6.42 6.83 -8.30
CA GLU A 43 6.12 5.92 -9.41
C GLU A 43 7.39 5.44 -10.12
N SER A 44 8.35 6.35 -10.35
CA SER A 44 9.62 6.00 -10.99
C SER A 44 10.43 5.01 -10.15
N ALA A 45 10.42 5.15 -8.83
CA ALA A 45 11.09 4.23 -7.91
C ALA A 45 10.41 2.86 -7.91
N VAL A 46 9.07 2.84 -7.87
CA VAL A 46 8.27 1.60 -7.93
C VAL A 46 8.54 0.84 -9.23
N ARG A 47 8.52 1.52 -10.38
CA ARG A 47 8.80 0.89 -11.69
C ARG A 47 10.21 0.31 -11.75
N ARG A 48 11.21 1.03 -11.26
CA ARG A 48 12.59 0.52 -11.19
C ARG A 48 12.68 -0.74 -10.32
N TYR A 49 12.02 -0.75 -9.17
CA TYR A 49 11.97 -1.91 -8.30
C TYR A 49 11.28 -3.11 -8.97
N MET A 50 10.14 -2.88 -9.64
CA MET A 50 9.43 -3.93 -10.37
C MET A 50 10.30 -4.57 -11.45
N ILE A 51 11.02 -3.75 -12.24
CA ILE A 51 11.95 -4.24 -13.27
C ILE A 51 13.07 -5.06 -12.63
N GLN A 52 13.70 -4.53 -11.57
CA GLN A 52 14.81 -5.21 -10.89
C GLN A 52 14.40 -6.57 -10.29
N LYS A 53 13.16 -6.69 -9.83
CA LYS A 53 12.63 -7.90 -9.18
C LYS A 53 11.80 -8.79 -10.09
N GLY A 54 11.61 -8.42 -11.35
CA GLY A 54 10.74 -9.17 -12.27
C GLY A 54 9.30 -9.26 -11.80
N ILE A 55 8.77 -8.20 -11.18
CA ILE A 55 7.39 -8.17 -10.66
C ILE A 55 6.46 -7.72 -11.80
N PRO A 56 5.56 -8.59 -12.31
CA PRO A 56 4.70 -8.26 -13.45
C PRO A 56 3.60 -7.26 -13.11
N GLY A 57 3.11 -7.29 -11.86
CA GLY A 57 2.02 -6.44 -11.37
C GLY A 57 2.17 -6.11 -9.89
N LEU A 58 1.83 -4.89 -9.52
CA LEU A 58 1.91 -4.41 -8.13
C LEU A 58 0.77 -3.42 -7.84
N THR A 59 0.18 -3.50 -6.66
CA THR A 59 -0.79 -2.52 -6.15
C THR A 59 -0.27 -1.89 -4.87
N ILE A 60 -0.45 -0.58 -4.71
CA ILE A 60 -0.03 0.19 -3.53
C ILE A 60 -1.21 0.99 -3.01
N GLY A 61 -1.46 0.90 -1.71
CA GLY A 61 -2.40 1.75 -0.99
C GLY A 61 -1.72 2.40 0.22
N LEU A 62 -1.95 3.69 0.43
CA LEU A 62 -1.43 4.43 1.58
C LEU A 62 -2.60 5.07 2.34
N THR A 63 -2.67 4.79 3.63
CA THR A 63 -3.65 5.38 4.54
C THR A 63 -2.98 6.28 5.56
N TYR A 64 -3.58 7.43 5.84
CA TYR A 64 -3.16 8.35 6.90
C TYR A 64 -4.39 8.80 7.69
N ASN A 65 -4.32 8.72 9.03
CA ASN A 65 -5.43 9.04 9.94
C ASN A 65 -6.76 8.35 9.55
N GLY A 66 -6.69 7.05 9.24
CA GLY A 66 -7.85 6.24 8.87
C GLY A 66 -8.44 6.52 7.49
N LYS A 67 -7.83 7.40 6.68
CA LYS A 67 -8.28 7.73 5.32
C LYS A 67 -7.28 7.22 4.29
N LEU A 68 -7.78 6.62 3.21
CA LEU A 68 -6.97 6.28 2.05
C LEU A 68 -6.60 7.57 1.31
N ILE A 69 -5.29 7.88 1.26
CA ILE A 69 -4.77 9.11 0.64
C ILE A 69 -4.07 8.83 -0.70
N TYR A 70 -3.74 7.58 -0.99
CA TYR A 70 -3.18 7.16 -2.27
C TYR A 70 -3.53 5.70 -2.56
N SER A 71 -3.86 5.40 -3.82
CA SER A 71 -4.14 4.05 -4.30
C SER A 71 -3.77 3.97 -5.78
N ALA A 72 -2.89 3.04 -6.13
CA ALA A 72 -2.39 2.89 -7.50
C ALA A 72 -2.08 1.43 -7.82
N GLY A 73 -2.13 1.11 -9.11
CA GLY A 73 -1.69 -0.16 -9.67
C GLY A 73 -0.66 0.06 -10.77
N PHE A 74 0.28 -0.87 -10.87
CA PHE A 74 1.39 -0.84 -11.81
C PHE A 74 1.50 -2.19 -12.51
N GLY A 75 1.83 -2.17 -13.80
CA GLY A 75 1.99 -3.39 -14.59
C GLY A 75 0.66 -4.10 -14.88
N TYR A 76 0.68 -5.42 -14.80
CA TYR A 76 -0.41 -6.29 -15.23
C TYR A 76 -0.98 -7.12 -14.08
N SER A 77 -2.31 -7.16 -13.98
CA SER A 77 -3.02 -8.07 -13.09
C SER A 77 -3.03 -9.49 -13.64
N ASP A 78 -2.94 -9.61 -14.95
CA ASP A 78 -2.87 -10.86 -15.69
C ASP A 78 -2.00 -10.62 -16.93
N VAL A 79 -0.90 -11.37 -17.04
CA VAL A 79 0.10 -11.19 -18.10
C VAL A 79 -0.38 -11.79 -19.43
N GLU A 80 -1.15 -12.88 -19.38
CA GLU A 80 -1.61 -13.61 -20.57
C GLU A 80 -2.70 -12.83 -21.31
N THR A 81 -3.63 -12.25 -20.55
CA THR A 81 -4.73 -11.44 -21.11
C THR A 81 -4.36 -9.97 -21.29
N GLY A 82 -3.22 -9.54 -20.75
CA GLY A 82 -2.79 -8.14 -20.73
C GLY A 82 -3.62 -7.26 -19.78
N GLY A 83 -4.38 -7.86 -18.85
CA GLY A 83 -5.16 -7.15 -17.85
C GLY A 83 -4.29 -6.20 -17.02
N LYS A 84 -4.69 -4.93 -16.89
CA LYS A 84 -3.91 -3.90 -16.18
C LYS A 84 -4.22 -3.89 -14.69
N CYS A 85 -3.17 -3.77 -13.88
CA CYS A 85 -3.32 -3.48 -12.45
C CYS A 85 -3.85 -2.06 -12.23
N ASN A 86 -4.77 -1.90 -11.30
CA ASN A 86 -5.19 -0.63 -10.73
C ASN A 86 -5.21 -0.72 -9.19
N GLY A 87 -5.52 0.38 -8.50
CA GLY A 87 -5.54 0.43 -7.04
C GLY A 87 -6.56 -0.49 -6.35
N GLN A 88 -7.47 -1.10 -7.11
CA GLN A 88 -8.51 -2.02 -6.63
C GLN A 88 -8.28 -3.47 -7.11
N THR A 89 -7.21 -3.76 -7.84
CA THR A 89 -6.90 -5.12 -8.28
C THR A 89 -6.70 -6.04 -7.08
N VAL A 90 -7.44 -7.14 -7.03
CA VAL A 90 -7.33 -8.16 -5.97
C VAL A 90 -6.06 -8.99 -6.17
N MET A 91 -5.24 -9.09 -5.12
CA MET A 91 -3.99 -9.83 -5.11
C MET A 91 -4.00 -10.94 -4.07
N ARG A 92 -3.21 -11.99 -4.28
CA ARG A 92 -2.96 -13.02 -3.25
C ARG A 92 -2.02 -12.46 -2.18
N ILE A 93 -2.52 -12.36 -0.95
CA ILE A 93 -1.82 -11.69 0.16
C ILE A 93 -0.93 -12.64 1.00
N ALA A 94 -0.96 -13.94 0.73
CA ALA A 94 -0.16 -14.95 1.42
C ALA A 94 -0.20 -14.83 2.96
N SER A 95 0.96 -14.73 3.63
CA SER A 95 1.03 -14.68 5.10
C SER A 95 0.37 -13.45 5.74
N ILE A 96 -0.02 -12.43 4.97
CA ILE A 96 -0.85 -11.32 5.47
C ILE A 96 -2.23 -11.83 5.94
N SER A 97 -2.67 -13.01 5.51
CA SER A 97 -3.88 -13.65 6.05
C SER A 97 -3.76 -14.04 7.54
N LYS A 98 -2.56 -14.32 8.05
CA LYS A 98 -2.34 -14.78 9.43
C LYS A 98 -2.82 -13.79 10.49
N PRO A 99 -2.45 -12.48 10.46
CA PRO A 99 -2.97 -11.53 11.44
C PRO A 99 -4.50 -11.42 11.38
N ILE A 100 -5.12 -11.56 10.21
CA ILE A 100 -6.59 -11.58 10.09
C ILE A 100 -7.17 -12.77 10.85
N THR A 101 -6.66 -13.98 10.60
CA THR A 101 -7.06 -15.20 11.34
C THR A 101 -6.81 -15.03 12.84
N ALA A 102 -5.66 -14.50 13.24
CA ALA A 102 -5.34 -14.27 14.65
C ALA A 102 -6.31 -13.31 15.32
N THR A 103 -6.72 -12.22 14.64
CA THR A 103 -7.75 -11.30 15.14
C THR A 103 -9.09 -12.00 15.33
N VAL A 104 -9.53 -12.81 14.36
CA VAL A 104 -10.78 -13.59 14.50
C VAL A 104 -10.68 -14.56 15.67
N THR A 105 -9.56 -15.28 15.82
CA THR A 105 -9.34 -16.18 16.95
C THR A 105 -9.34 -15.42 18.29
N ALA A 106 -8.75 -14.23 18.36
CA ALA A 106 -8.76 -13.40 19.56
C ALA A 106 -10.19 -12.96 19.96
N LEU A 107 -11.06 -12.68 18.97
CA LEU A 107 -12.47 -12.41 19.23
C LEU A 107 -13.18 -13.65 19.79
N LEU A 108 -12.91 -14.84 19.26
CA LEU A 108 -13.48 -16.10 19.77
C LEU A 108 -13.00 -16.43 21.18
N LEU A 109 -11.74 -16.15 21.49
CA LEU A 109 -11.17 -16.27 22.83
C LEU A 109 -11.88 -15.35 23.82
N ARG A 110 -12.04 -14.07 23.45
CA ARG A 110 -12.78 -13.09 24.27
C ARG A 110 -14.22 -13.53 24.53
N ASP A 111 -14.86 -14.13 23.53
CA ASP A 111 -16.23 -14.61 23.63
C ASP A 111 -16.34 -16.00 24.29
N GLY A 112 -15.24 -16.58 24.79
CA GLY A 112 -15.20 -17.87 25.48
C GLY A 112 -15.46 -19.10 24.60
N LYS A 113 -15.38 -18.95 23.28
CA LYS A 113 -15.65 -20.03 22.31
C LYS A 113 -14.44 -20.90 22.01
N VAL A 114 -13.24 -20.39 22.29
CA VAL A 114 -11.96 -21.07 22.12
C VAL A 114 -11.14 -20.83 23.39
N GLU A 115 -10.31 -21.78 23.77
CA GLU A 115 -9.36 -21.70 24.89
C GLU A 115 -7.97 -22.03 24.36
N LEU A 116 -6.96 -21.19 24.65
CA LEU A 116 -5.59 -21.38 24.14
C LEU A 116 -4.88 -22.57 24.79
N ASP A 117 -5.07 -22.76 26.09
CA ASP A 117 -4.40 -23.80 26.86
C ASP A 117 -5.09 -25.17 26.70
N LYS A 118 -6.23 -25.22 26.02
CA LYS A 118 -6.95 -26.45 25.75
C LYS A 118 -6.30 -27.19 24.59
N SER A 119 -5.99 -28.47 24.81
CA SER A 119 -5.44 -29.35 23.78
C SER A 119 -6.34 -29.38 22.54
N ILE A 120 -5.72 -29.25 21.36
CA ILE A 120 -6.43 -29.26 20.07
C ILE A 120 -7.20 -30.59 19.85
N HIS A 121 -6.73 -31.67 20.47
CA HIS A 121 -7.30 -33.00 20.36
C HIS A 121 -8.70 -33.10 20.99
N VAL A 122 -9.03 -32.20 21.92
CA VAL A 122 -10.38 -32.16 22.53
C VAL A 122 -11.43 -31.79 21.48
N SER A 123 -11.11 -30.86 20.59
CA SER A 123 -12.00 -30.41 19.53
C SER A 123 -11.81 -31.19 18.22
N PHE A 124 -10.61 -31.76 17.99
CA PHE A 124 -10.24 -32.43 16.75
C PHE A 124 -9.55 -33.78 17.02
N SER A 125 -10.35 -34.78 17.41
CA SER A 125 -9.88 -36.14 17.73
C SER A 125 -9.22 -36.88 16.56
N ALA A 126 -9.47 -36.45 15.31
CA ALA A 126 -8.86 -37.02 14.12
C ALA A 126 -7.38 -36.62 13.92
N ILE A 127 -6.90 -35.59 14.61
CA ILE A 127 -5.50 -35.20 14.56
C ILE A 127 -4.73 -36.18 15.45
N GLN A 128 -4.02 -37.14 14.84
CA GLN A 128 -3.18 -38.06 15.58
C GLN A 128 -1.96 -37.33 16.15
N GLN A 129 -1.75 -37.48 17.45
CA GLN A 129 -0.51 -37.04 18.07
C GLN A 129 0.59 -38.02 17.65
N LYS A 130 1.68 -37.51 17.04
CA LYS A 130 2.84 -38.36 16.77
C LYS A 130 3.43 -38.74 18.13
N PRO A 131 3.75 -40.02 18.39
CA PRO A 131 4.40 -40.41 19.63
C PRO A 131 5.68 -39.58 19.80
N ASP A 132 5.93 -39.14 21.03
CA ASP A 132 7.16 -38.46 21.38
C ASP A 132 8.32 -39.35 20.95
N LEU A 133 9.16 -38.86 20.04
CA LEU A 133 10.41 -39.52 19.72
C LEU A 133 11.22 -39.48 21.01
N GLU A 134 11.37 -40.62 21.69
CA GLU A 134 12.40 -40.77 22.71
C GLU A 134 13.73 -40.46 22.00
N LEU A 135 14.24 -39.25 22.24
CA LEU A 135 15.60 -38.88 21.92
C LEU A 135 16.49 -39.74 22.81
N HIS A 136 16.81 -40.95 22.35
CA HIS A 136 17.98 -41.66 22.82
C HIS A 136 19.21 -40.85 22.39
N ILE A 137 19.63 -39.97 23.28
CA ILE A 137 20.93 -39.30 23.25
C ILE A 137 21.98 -40.26 23.83
#